data_AF-A0A838N0G4-F1
#
_entry.id   AF-A0A838N0G4-F1
#
_cell.length_a   1.000
_cell.length_b   1.000
_cell.length_c   1.000
_cell.angle_alpha   90.00
_cell.angle_beta   90.00
_cell.angle_gamma   90.00
#
_symmetry.space_group_name_H-M   'P 1'
#
loop_
_entity.id
_entity.type
_entity.pdbx_description
1 polymer ?
#
loop_
_entity_poly.entity_id
_entity_poly.type
_entity_poly.pdbx_seq_one_letter_code
_entity_poly.pdbx_strand_id
1 'polypeptide(L)'
;AKVITVEPLPSLPVLKDLVVNLEPFFEKWKRIRPGLHPRDKKSKTLAIVPPTSELGKQTTAKWNCITCACCYSACGMADDRKGYLGPAAINKAMLRLMDPRDDTPGITDERLRVLNDESGVWRCHAQFNCVAACPKKINLTDSIMKMKRALLRPGKFHDKRHFIDG
;
A
#
# COMPACT_ATOMS: atom_id res chain seq x y z
N ALA A 1 20.26 -33.14 12.23
CA ALA A 1 19.66 -31.78 12.27
C ALA A 1 19.22 -31.39 10.87
N LYS A 2 18.09 -30.68 10.71
CA LYS A 2 17.64 -30.19 9.40
C LYS A 2 18.43 -28.93 9.04
N VAL A 3 19.04 -28.88 7.87
CA VAL A 3 19.76 -27.70 7.38
C VAL A 3 18.76 -26.59 7.08
N ILE A 4 19.05 -25.37 7.54
CA ILE A 4 18.26 -24.16 7.26
C ILE A 4 19.12 -23.24 6.39
N THR A 5 18.65 -22.95 5.18
CA THR A 5 19.29 -21.98 4.27
C THR A 5 18.68 -20.60 4.50
N VAL A 6 19.53 -19.58 4.59
CA VAL A 6 19.14 -18.17 4.75
C VAL A 6 19.71 -17.37 3.59
N GLU A 7 18.84 -16.64 2.89
CA GLU A 7 19.18 -15.86 1.70
C GLU A 7 18.62 -14.43 1.81
N PRO A 8 19.21 -13.46 1.10
CA PRO A 8 18.69 -12.09 1.06
C PRO A 8 17.28 -12.06 0.42
N LEU A 9 16.58 -10.95 0.65
CA LEU A 9 15.26 -10.73 0.06
C LEU A 9 15.32 -10.75 -1.49
N PRO A 10 14.53 -11.61 -2.17
CA PRO A 10 14.49 -11.66 -3.63
C PRO A 10 14.00 -10.35 -4.26
N SER A 11 14.24 -10.17 -5.56
CA SER A 11 13.80 -8.98 -6.33
C SER A 11 14.39 -7.64 -5.87
N LEU A 12 15.39 -7.67 -4.97
CA LEU A 12 16.12 -6.49 -4.50
C LEU A 12 17.63 -6.71 -4.70
N PRO A 13 18.39 -5.72 -5.18
CA PRO A 13 19.82 -5.86 -5.38
C PRO A 13 20.53 -6.15 -4.05
N VAL A 14 21.37 -7.17 -4.00
CA VAL A 14 22.20 -7.48 -2.83
C VAL A 14 23.36 -6.49 -2.77
N LEU A 15 23.54 -5.83 -1.63
CA LEU A 15 24.69 -4.98 -1.37
C LEU A 15 25.86 -5.80 -0.83
N LYS A 16 25.60 -6.57 0.22
CA LYS A 16 26.56 -7.47 0.87
C LYS A 16 25.83 -8.46 1.77
N ASP A 17 26.20 -9.74 1.71
CA ASP A 17 25.63 -10.81 2.53
C ASP A 17 24.08 -10.83 2.44
N LEU A 18 23.38 -10.60 3.55
CA LEU A 18 21.92 -10.55 3.62
C LEU A 18 21.34 -9.13 3.48
N VAL A 19 22.20 -8.13 3.29
CA VAL A 19 21.79 -6.72 3.16
C VAL A 19 21.44 -6.43 1.71
N VAL A 20 20.21 -5.99 1.49
CA VAL A 20 19.69 -5.60 0.16
C VAL A 20 19.49 -4.09 0.07
N ASN A 21 19.54 -3.57 -1.15
CA ASN A 21 19.18 -2.19 -1.47
C ASN A 21 17.65 -2.04 -1.50
N LEU A 22 17.09 -1.33 -0.53
CA LEU A 22 15.65 -1.04 -0.44
C LEU A 22 15.20 0.21 -1.23
N GLU A 23 16.11 0.94 -1.86
CA GLU A 23 15.75 2.16 -2.60
C GLU A 23 14.68 1.91 -3.67
N PRO A 24 14.72 0.83 -4.49
CA PRO A 24 13.66 0.56 -5.46
C PRO A 24 12.26 0.40 -4.83
N PHE A 25 12.20 -0.18 -3.62
CA PHE A 25 10.96 -0.30 -2.86
C PHE A 25 10.48 1.07 -2.37
N PHE A 26 11.38 1.88 -1.80
CA PHE A 26 11.02 3.19 -1.25
C PHE A 26 10.68 4.22 -2.32
N GLU A 27 11.33 4.20 -3.48
CA GLU A 27 10.98 5.07 -4.61
C GLU A 27 9.54 4.84 -5.06
N LYS A 28 9.13 3.56 -5.18
CA LYS A 28 7.74 3.20 -5.46
C LYS A 28 6.78 3.62 -4.33
N TRP A 29 7.20 3.47 -3.08
CA TRP A 29 6.43 3.90 -1.92
C TRP A 29 6.26 5.43 -1.84
N LYS A 30 7.27 6.21 -2.24
CA LYS A 30 7.22 7.68 -2.27
C LYS A 30 6.22 8.19 -3.33
N ARG A 31 6.09 7.48 -4.47
CA ARG A 31 5.12 7.82 -5.54
C ARG A 31 3.68 7.98 -5.05
N ILE A 32 3.27 7.26 -3.99
CA ILE A 32 1.90 7.35 -3.46
C ILE A 32 1.71 8.43 -2.40
N ARG A 33 2.68 9.32 -2.17
CA ARG A 33 2.61 10.39 -1.14
C ARG A 33 2.15 9.84 0.22
N PRO A 34 2.97 9.02 0.90
CA PRO A 34 2.56 8.21 2.05
C PRO A 34 2.25 9.02 3.33
N GLY A 35 2.65 10.30 3.36
CA GLY A 35 2.34 11.25 4.42
C GLY A 35 0.84 11.56 4.52
N LEU A 36 0.43 12.08 5.68
CA LEU A 36 -0.88 12.69 5.84
C LEU A 36 -0.83 14.12 5.30
N HIS A 37 -1.78 14.50 4.45
CA HIS A 37 -1.89 15.82 3.84
C HIS A 37 -3.21 16.47 4.28
N PRO A 38 -3.28 17.05 5.49
CA PRO A 38 -4.49 17.66 5.99
C PRO A 38 -4.76 19.04 5.37
N ARG A 39 -6.04 19.39 5.23
CA ARG A 39 -6.48 20.73 4.80
C ARG A 39 -6.01 21.80 5.79
N ASP A 40 -6.22 21.56 7.08
CA ASP A 40 -5.68 22.40 8.15
C ASP A 40 -4.34 21.83 8.65
N LYS A 41 -3.25 22.50 8.26
CA LYS A 41 -1.88 22.15 8.67
C LYS A 41 -1.53 22.63 10.08
N LYS A 42 -2.38 23.46 10.70
CA LYS A 42 -2.15 24.03 12.04
C LYS A 42 -2.92 23.30 13.14
N SER A 43 -3.75 22.32 12.78
CA SER A 43 -4.51 21.53 13.75
C SER A 43 -3.57 20.86 14.76
N LYS A 44 -3.79 21.15 16.04
CA LYS A 44 -3.05 20.57 17.18
C LYS A 44 -3.81 19.39 17.80
N THR A 45 -5.04 19.13 17.37
CA THR A 45 -5.89 18.07 17.89
C THR A 45 -5.57 16.75 17.23
N LEU A 46 -5.26 15.74 18.04
CA LEU A 46 -5.12 14.37 17.58
C LEU A 46 -6.49 13.81 17.22
N ALA A 47 -6.70 13.54 15.93
CA ALA A 47 -7.90 12.83 15.49
C ALA A 47 -7.71 11.32 15.71
N ILE A 48 -8.56 10.73 16.54
CA ILE A 48 -8.57 9.29 16.85
C ILE A 48 -9.52 8.59 15.88
N VAL A 49 -9.07 7.50 15.25
CA VAL A 49 -9.93 6.58 14.50
C VAL A 49 -10.14 5.35 15.40
N PRO A 50 -11.29 5.22 16.08
CA PRO A 50 -11.53 4.09 16.96
C PRO A 50 -11.52 2.77 16.17
N PRO A 51 -10.89 1.69 16.66
CA PRO A 51 -10.93 0.39 15.98
C PRO A 51 -12.34 -0.15 15.75
N THR A 52 -13.30 0.26 16.58
CA THR A 52 -14.72 -0.09 16.50
C THR A 52 -15.50 0.70 15.45
N SER A 53 -14.98 1.84 15.01
CA SER A 53 -15.57 2.59 13.89
C SER A 53 -15.49 1.80 12.60
N GLU A 54 -16.36 2.10 11.64
CA GLU A 54 -16.37 1.40 10.36
C GLU A 54 -15.02 1.54 9.63
N LEU A 55 -14.44 2.74 9.60
CA LEU A 55 -13.08 2.98 9.08
C LEU A 55 -12.03 2.17 9.86
N GLY A 56 -12.14 2.13 11.19
CA GLY A 56 -11.24 1.36 12.06
C GLY A 56 -11.24 -0.12 11.75
N LYS A 57 -12.42 -0.74 11.63
CA LYS A 57 -12.56 -2.17 11.30
C LYS A 57 -11.87 -2.52 9.98
N GLN A 58 -11.99 -1.65 8.98
CA GLN A 58 -11.41 -1.90 7.65
C GLN A 58 -9.89 -1.65 7.58
N THR A 59 -9.36 -0.75 8.42
CA THR A 59 -7.99 -0.24 8.27
C THR A 59 -7.01 -0.68 9.36
N THR A 60 -7.46 -1.02 10.57
CA THR A 60 -6.59 -1.28 11.75
C THR A 60 -5.49 -2.31 11.44
N ALA A 61 -5.84 -3.47 10.89
CA ALA A 61 -4.85 -4.49 10.55
C ALA A 61 -3.86 -4.01 9.47
N LYS A 62 -4.35 -3.22 8.50
CA LYS A 62 -3.56 -2.72 7.37
C LYS A 62 -2.59 -1.60 7.76
N TRP A 63 -2.89 -0.82 8.80
CA TRP A 63 -1.99 0.20 9.37
C TRP A 63 -0.73 -0.40 10.00
N ASN A 64 -0.79 -1.67 10.44
CA ASN A 64 0.34 -2.36 11.07
C ASN A 64 1.49 -2.71 10.12
N CYS A 65 1.48 -2.21 8.88
CA CYS A 65 2.57 -2.42 7.93
C CYS A 65 3.85 -1.77 8.46
N ILE A 66 4.91 -2.59 8.60
CA ILE A 66 6.23 -2.16 9.09
C ILE A 66 7.22 -1.85 7.96
N THR A 67 6.75 -1.74 6.72
CA THR A 67 7.58 -1.45 5.54
C THR A 67 8.80 -2.37 5.37
N CYS A 68 8.68 -3.65 5.74
CA CYS A 68 9.78 -4.62 5.69
C CYS A 68 10.09 -5.19 4.29
N ALA A 69 9.38 -4.76 3.24
CA ALA A 69 9.50 -5.26 1.87
C ALA A 69 9.30 -6.79 1.64
N CYS A 70 8.94 -7.60 2.63
CA CYS A 70 8.67 -9.05 2.43
C CYS A 70 7.60 -9.29 1.34
N CYS A 71 6.51 -8.52 1.38
CA CYS A 71 5.44 -8.64 0.39
C CYS A 71 5.83 -8.20 -1.03
N TYR A 72 6.81 -7.29 -1.13
CA TYR A 72 7.38 -6.86 -2.40
C TYR A 72 8.28 -7.96 -2.95
N SER A 73 9.22 -8.43 -2.14
CA SER A 73 10.22 -9.45 -2.50
C SER A 73 9.58 -10.81 -2.85
N ALA A 74 8.45 -11.16 -2.22
CA ALA A 74 7.72 -12.38 -2.52
C ALA A 74 6.86 -12.29 -3.79
N CYS A 75 6.65 -11.10 -4.35
CA CYS A 75 5.77 -10.91 -5.50
C CYS A 75 6.54 -11.09 -6.81
N GLY A 76 6.11 -12.04 -7.65
CA GLY A 76 6.75 -12.27 -8.96
C GLY A 76 6.65 -11.08 -9.92
N MET A 77 5.78 -10.10 -9.64
CA MET A 77 5.66 -8.86 -10.42
C MET A 77 6.59 -7.74 -9.95
N ALA A 78 7.27 -7.91 -8.81
CA ALA A 78 8.16 -6.88 -8.27
C ALA A 78 9.49 -6.78 -9.04
N ASP A 79 9.94 -7.89 -9.63
CA ASP A 79 11.13 -8.00 -10.48
C ASP A 79 10.90 -7.52 -11.93
N ASP A 80 9.68 -7.11 -12.24
CA ASP A 80 9.33 -6.69 -13.58
C ASP A 80 9.89 -5.29 -13.91
N ARG A 81 10.58 -5.20 -15.06
CA ARG A 81 11.10 -3.95 -15.64
C ARG A 81 10.01 -2.89 -15.88
N LYS A 82 8.72 -3.29 -15.91
CA LYS A 82 7.59 -2.34 -16.03
C LYS A 82 7.26 -1.58 -14.74
N GLY A 83 8.02 -1.76 -13.67
CA GLY A 83 8.00 -0.83 -12.54
C GLY A 83 6.77 -0.94 -11.62
N TYR A 84 6.21 -2.15 -11.43
CA TYR A 84 5.05 -2.39 -10.56
C TYR A 84 5.21 -1.70 -9.20
N LEU A 85 4.19 -0.93 -8.80
CA LEU A 85 4.14 -0.11 -7.59
C LEU A 85 4.30 -0.94 -6.31
N GLY A 86 3.80 -2.17 -6.31
CA GLY A 86 3.98 -3.13 -5.23
C GLY A 86 2.87 -3.14 -4.16
N PRO A 87 2.68 -4.26 -3.46
CA PRO A 87 1.54 -4.44 -2.55
C PRO A 87 1.53 -3.47 -1.38
N ALA A 88 2.70 -3.17 -0.82
CA ALA A 88 2.84 -2.31 0.34
C ALA A 88 2.40 -0.87 0.01
N ALA A 89 2.89 -0.33 -1.10
CA ALA A 89 2.57 1.03 -1.54
C ALA A 89 1.08 1.18 -1.84
N ILE A 90 0.47 0.21 -2.53
CA ILE A 90 -0.98 0.22 -2.80
C ILE A 90 -1.79 0.17 -1.50
N ASN A 91 -1.41 -0.67 -0.54
CA ASN A 91 -2.04 -0.70 0.78
C ASN A 91 -1.95 0.67 1.48
N LYS A 92 -0.79 1.33 1.44
CA LYS A 92 -0.62 2.66 2.03
C LYS A 92 -1.46 3.72 1.33
N ALA A 93 -1.55 3.66 0.00
CA ALA A 93 -2.36 4.58 -0.78
C ALA A 93 -3.85 4.44 -0.44
N MET A 94 -4.35 3.20 -0.35
CA MET A 94 -5.72 2.92 0.09
C MET A 94 -6.00 3.50 1.48
N LEU A 95 -5.10 3.29 2.44
CA LEU A 95 -5.22 3.83 3.79
C LEU A 95 -5.33 5.36 3.80
N ARG A 96 -4.62 6.06 2.90
CA ARG A 96 -4.70 7.53 2.78
C ARG A 96 -5.98 7.99 2.12
N LEU A 97 -6.41 7.31 1.05
CA LEU A 97 -7.66 7.62 0.35
C LEU A 97 -8.88 7.42 1.26
N MET A 98 -8.83 6.43 2.15
CA MET A 98 -9.87 6.18 3.17
C MET A 98 -9.80 7.12 4.37
N ASP A 99 -8.69 7.84 4.57
CA ASP A 99 -8.51 8.73 5.72
C ASP A 99 -9.19 10.08 5.44
N PRO A 100 -10.27 10.43 6.16
CA PRO A 100 -10.98 11.70 5.94
C PRO A 100 -10.09 12.91 6.24
N ARG A 101 -9.02 12.73 7.04
CA ARG A 101 -8.09 13.80 7.39
C ARG A 101 -7.15 14.14 6.25
N ASP A 102 -6.98 13.26 5.28
CA ASP A 102 -6.01 13.42 4.18
C ASP A 102 -6.59 14.25 3.02
N ASP A 103 -7.06 15.46 3.32
CA ASP A 103 -7.97 16.25 2.49
C ASP A 103 -7.36 17.51 1.84
N THR A 104 -6.04 17.50 1.57
CA THR A 104 -5.43 18.57 0.78
C THR A 104 -5.98 18.54 -0.66
N PRO A 105 -6.41 19.68 -1.24
CA PRO A 105 -6.90 19.72 -2.62
C PRO A 105 -5.92 19.06 -3.61
N GLY A 106 -6.43 18.18 -4.48
CA GLY A 106 -5.66 17.48 -5.51
C GLY A 106 -4.89 16.23 -5.05
N ILE A 107 -4.71 15.99 -3.74
CA ILE A 107 -3.93 14.84 -3.25
C ILE A 107 -4.59 13.49 -3.57
N THR A 108 -5.92 13.45 -3.57
CA THR A 108 -6.70 12.27 -3.97
C THR A 108 -6.44 11.93 -5.43
N ASP A 109 -6.55 12.92 -6.33
CA ASP A 109 -6.39 12.74 -7.76
C ASP A 109 -4.96 12.33 -8.14
N GLU A 110 -3.96 12.89 -7.45
CA GLU A 110 -2.55 12.49 -7.61
C GLU A 110 -2.36 11.00 -7.30
N ARG A 111 -2.91 10.52 -6.17
CA ARG A 111 -2.80 9.10 -5.81
C ARG A 111 -3.60 8.19 -6.72
N LEU A 112 -4.80 8.58 -7.10
CA LEU A 112 -5.62 7.78 -8.03
C LEU A 112 -4.94 7.65 -9.39
N ARG A 113 -4.28 8.71 -9.88
CA ARG A 113 -3.48 8.65 -11.11
C ARG A 113 -2.35 7.63 -11.01
N VAL A 114 -1.60 7.65 -9.91
CA VAL A 114 -0.51 6.67 -9.67
C VAL A 114 -1.04 5.24 -9.57
N LEU A 115 -2.19 5.05 -8.92
CA LEU A 115 -2.81 3.73 -8.78
C LEU A 115 -3.42 3.21 -10.08
N ASN A 116 -3.94 4.10 -10.94
CA ASN A 116 -4.60 3.75 -12.19
C ASN A 116 -3.62 3.52 -13.35
N ASP A 117 -2.34 3.82 -13.18
CA ASP A 117 -1.29 3.53 -14.15
C ASP A 117 -1.15 2.01 -14.43
N GLU A 118 -0.63 1.61 -15.59
CA GLU A 118 -0.35 0.19 -15.91
C GLU A 118 0.53 -0.45 -14.83
N SER A 119 1.52 0.30 -14.32
CA SER A 119 2.39 -0.13 -13.22
C SER A 119 1.74 -0.06 -11.83
N GLY A 120 0.52 0.48 -11.72
CA GLY A 120 -0.25 0.62 -10.49
C GLY A 120 -0.96 -0.67 -10.09
N VAL A 121 -2.26 -0.58 -9.79
CA VAL A 121 -3.04 -1.74 -9.30
C VAL A 121 -3.21 -2.82 -10.36
N TRP A 122 -3.18 -2.44 -11.64
CA TRP A 122 -3.49 -3.33 -12.77
C TRP A 122 -2.45 -4.42 -12.96
N ARG A 123 -1.20 -4.16 -12.58
CA ARG A 123 -0.12 -5.16 -12.66
C ARG A 123 -0.23 -6.29 -11.64
N CYS A 124 -1.14 -6.19 -10.66
CA CYS A 124 -1.37 -7.28 -9.72
C CYS A 124 -2.18 -8.41 -10.38
N HIS A 125 -1.58 -9.60 -10.47
CA HIS A 125 -2.21 -10.83 -10.97
C HIS A 125 -2.73 -11.75 -9.85
N ALA A 126 -2.93 -11.22 -8.63
CA ALA A 126 -3.49 -11.95 -7.49
C ALA A 126 -2.80 -13.31 -7.22
N GLN A 127 -1.47 -13.34 -7.18
CA GLN A 127 -0.69 -14.55 -6.83
C GLN A 127 -0.72 -14.88 -5.33
N PHE A 128 -1.20 -13.97 -4.48
CA PHE A 128 -1.30 -14.10 -3.02
C PHE A 128 0.01 -14.31 -2.23
N ASN A 129 1.17 -14.41 -2.87
CA ASN A 129 2.48 -14.50 -2.20
C ASN A 129 2.70 -13.36 -1.17
N CYS A 130 2.22 -12.16 -1.48
CA CYS A 130 2.32 -11.01 -0.59
C CYS A 130 1.58 -11.20 0.75
N VAL A 131 0.47 -11.94 0.75
CA VAL A 131 -0.30 -12.28 1.95
C VAL A 131 0.42 -13.36 2.75
N ALA A 132 0.87 -14.42 2.07
CA ALA A 132 1.61 -15.52 2.70
C ALA A 132 2.92 -15.05 3.35
N ALA A 133 3.64 -14.13 2.71
CA ALA A 133 4.91 -13.61 3.20
C ALA A 133 4.79 -12.49 4.25
N CYS A 134 3.59 -11.98 4.53
CA CYS A 134 3.44 -10.83 5.42
C CYS A 134 3.59 -11.26 6.90
N PRO A 135 4.64 -10.81 7.64
CA PRO A 135 4.81 -11.17 9.05
C PRO A 135 3.74 -10.55 9.96
N LYS A 136 3.04 -9.52 9.47
CA LYS A 136 1.96 -8.84 10.18
C LYS A 136 0.58 -9.36 9.79
N LYS A 137 0.50 -10.41 8.97
CA LYS A 137 -0.74 -11.07 8.51
C LYS A 137 -1.72 -10.08 7.84
N ILE A 138 -1.18 -9.10 7.12
CA ILE A 138 -1.98 -8.12 6.38
C ILE A 138 -2.44 -8.75 5.07
N ASN A 139 -3.75 -8.76 4.83
CA ASN A 139 -4.29 -9.13 3.53
C ASN A 139 -4.08 -7.96 2.54
N LEU A 140 -2.91 -7.92 1.91
CA LEU A 140 -2.55 -6.88 0.93
C LEU A 140 -3.33 -7.05 -0.38
N THR A 141 -3.70 -8.28 -0.76
CA THR A 141 -4.52 -8.52 -1.95
C THR A 141 -5.90 -7.89 -1.81
N ASP A 142 -6.52 -7.96 -0.62
CA ASP A 142 -7.78 -7.25 -0.33
C ASP A 142 -7.66 -5.75 -0.58
N SER A 143 -6.59 -5.11 -0.08
CA SER A 143 -6.33 -3.68 -0.34
C SER A 143 -6.24 -3.38 -1.83
N ILE A 144 -5.53 -4.21 -2.60
CA ILE A 144 -5.37 -4.03 -4.06
C ILE A 144 -6.71 -4.24 -4.79
N MET A 145 -7.49 -5.25 -4.41
CA MET A 145 -8.79 -5.53 -5.03
C MET A 145 -9.81 -4.44 -4.72
N LYS A 146 -9.81 -3.89 -3.51
CA LYS A 146 -10.60 -2.69 -3.16
C LYS A 146 -10.24 -1.52 -4.07
N MET A 147 -8.95 -1.26 -4.27
CA MET A 147 -8.52 -0.18 -5.16
C MET A 147 -8.88 -0.41 -6.63
N LYS A 148 -8.73 -1.64 -7.14
CA LYS A 148 -9.19 -1.99 -8.50
C LYS A 148 -10.69 -1.72 -8.67
N ARG A 149 -11.53 -2.21 -7.75
CA ARG A 149 -12.98 -2.00 -7.78
C ARG A 149 -13.34 -0.53 -7.72
N ALA A 150 -12.65 0.22 -6.87
CA ALA A 150 -12.87 1.66 -6.77
C ALA A 150 -12.54 2.34 -8.10
N LEU A 151 -11.40 2.04 -8.73
CA LEU A 151 -10.96 2.68 -9.99
C LEU A 151 -11.86 2.39 -11.19
N LEU A 152 -12.56 1.25 -11.18
CA LEU A 152 -13.60 0.95 -12.17
C LEU A 152 -14.89 1.78 -11.99
N ARG A 153 -15.06 2.46 -10.85
CA ARG A 153 -16.25 3.24 -10.47
C ARG A 153 -15.86 4.68 -10.08
N PRO A 154 -15.39 5.51 -11.04
CA PRO A 154 -14.76 6.80 -10.76
C PRO A 154 -15.65 7.81 -9.99
N GLY A 155 -16.99 7.72 -10.12
CA GLY A 155 -17.92 8.64 -9.44
C GLY A 155 -17.97 8.55 -7.91
N LYS A 156 -17.34 7.54 -7.29
CA LYS A 156 -17.38 7.33 -5.82
C LYS A 156 -16.18 7.93 -5.05
N PHE A 157 -15.19 8.52 -5.73
CA PHE A 157 -13.93 8.93 -5.07
C PHE A 157 -13.94 10.32 -4.44
N HIS A 158 -14.82 11.22 -4.88
CA HIS A 158 -14.86 12.58 -4.34
C HIS A 158 -15.61 12.70 -3.01
N ASP A 159 -16.37 11.67 -2.62
CA ASP A 159 -16.94 11.56 -1.28
C ASP A 159 -16.28 10.41 -0.51
N LYS A 160 -15.28 10.76 0.31
CA LYS A 160 -14.53 9.82 1.15
C LYS A 160 -15.42 9.00 2.11
N ARG A 161 -16.66 9.46 2.39
CA ARG A 161 -17.64 8.70 3.21
C ARG A 161 -18.16 7.46 2.47
N HIS A 162 -18.21 7.50 1.14
CA HIS A 162 -18.71 6.41 0.29
C HIS A 162 -17.61 5.43 -0.16
N PHE A 163 -16.35 5.68 0.21
CA PHE A 163 -15.24 4.75 -0.03
C PHE A 163 -15.43 3.42 0.74
N ILE A 164 -16.25 3.48 1.80
CA ILE A 164 -16.51 2.41 2.76
C ILE A 164 -17.54 1.39 2.21
N ASP A 165 -18.44 1.81 1.32
CA ASP A 165 -19.59 1.03 0.82
C ASP A 165 -19.31 0.33 -0.54
N GLY A 166 -18.05 -0.06 -0.77
CA GLY A 166 -17.51 -0.54 -2.06
C GLY A 166 -17.12 -2.00 -2.11
#